data_AF-A0A1V5N765-F1
#
_entry.id   AF-A0A1V5N765-F1
#
_cell.length_a   1.000
_cell.length_b   1.000
_cell.length_c   1.000
_cell.angle_alpha   90.00
_cell.angle_beta   90.00
_cell.angle_gamma   90.00
#
_symmetry.space_group_name_H-M   'P 1'
#
loop_
_entity.id
_entity.type
_entity.pdbx_description
1 polymer ?
#
loop_
_entity_poly.entity_id
_entity_poly.type
_entity_poly.pdbx_seq_one_letter_code
_entity_poly.pdbx_strand_id
1 'polypeptide(L)'
;MIVTRRNDGAIVIVAWNPVTEKDDNFKCNFDLEIPYGCSECVIKQQIVDEENGNAWNAWRTIGRPRYPDKQQIQTLKQAAVPAIAIKRQRIENGIAELKFSLNKNGVCLIEISELRDQTNTYPGLDDSKITGY
;
A
#
# COMPACT_ATOMS: atom_id res chain seq x y z
N MET A 1 -15.48 -2.88 1.63
CA MET A 1 -14.32 -2.98 2.55
C MET A 1 -14.57 -4.07 3.57
N ILE A 2 -13.53 -4.79 3.98
CA ILE A 2 -13.52 -5.77 5.07
C ILE A 2 -12.34 -5.47 6.00
N VAL A 3 -12.55 -5.66 7.30
CA VAL A 3 -11.53 -5.47 8.34
C VAL A 3 -11.46 -6.73 9.18
N THR A 4 -10.25 -7.23 9.43
CA THR A 4 -10.00 -8.44 10.21
C THR A 4 -8.83 -8.23 11.16
N ARG A 5 -8.74 -9.07 12.20
CA ARG A 5 -7.62 -9.11 13.14
C ARG A 5 -6.97 -10.49 13.07
N ARG A 6 -5.66 -10.53 12.89
CA ARG A 6 -4.85 -11.76 12.88
C ARG A 6 -4.52 -12.19 14.31
N ASN A 7 -4.10 -13.45 14.47
CA ASN A 7 -3.71 -14.02 15.76
C ASN A 7 -2.49 -13.34 16.39
N ASP A 8 -1.61 -12.74 15.58
CA ASP A 8 -0.46 -11.93 16.02
C ASP A 8 -0.85 -10.50 16.43
N GLY A 9 -2.14 -10.18 16.41
CA GLY A 9 -2.69 -8.87 16.78
C GLY A 9 -2.69 -7.84 15.65
N ALA A 10 -2.12 -8.14 14.47
CA ALA A 10 -2.16 -7.23 13.33
C ALA A 10 -3.59 -7.02 12.81
N ILE A 11 -3.89 -5.79 12.38
CA ILE A 11 -5.14 -5.46 11.69
C ILE A 11 -4.91 -5.55 10.19
N VAL A 12 -5.82 -6.19 9.48
CA VAL A 12 -5.76 -6.33 8.02
C VAL A 12 -7.06 -5.82 7.42
N ILE A 13 -6.94 -4.89 6.48
CA ILE A 13 -8.04 -4.21 5.82
C ILE A 13 -7.92 -4.45 4.33
N VAL A 14 -9.03 -4.83 3.69
CA VAL A 14 -9.16 -4.80 2.24
C VAL A 14 -10.29 -3.85 1.86
N ALA A 15 -9.99 -2.83 1.07
CA ALA A 15 -10.96 -1.88 0.54
C ALA A 15 -10.94 -1.88 -1.00
N TRP A 16 -12.07 -1.56 -1.62
CA TRP A 16 -12.23 -1.54 -3.06
C TRP A 16 -13.17 -0.42 -3.49
N ASN A 17 -12.92 0.16 -4.66
CA ASN A 17 -13.72 1.22 -5.28
C ASN A 17 -14.12 0.82 -6.71
N PRO A 18 -15.13 -0.05 -6.89
CA PRO A 18 -15.55 -0.52 -8.20
C PRO A 18 -16.38 0.57 -8.89
N VAL A 19 -16.02 0.92 -10.11
CA VAL A 19 -16.67 1.99 -10.87
C VAL A 19 -17.13 1.44 -12.21
N THR A 20 -18.45 1.43 -12.42
CA THR A 20 -19.06 0.97 -13.67
C THR A 20 -19.28 2.08 -14.69
N GLU A 21 -19.23 3.34 -14.24
CA GLU A 21 -19.44 4.51 -15.07
C GLU A 21 -18.18 4.85 -15.90
N LYS A 22 -18.41 5.48 -17.05
CA LYS A 22 -17.32 5.84 -17.99
C LYS A 22 -16.57 7.11 -17.61
N ASP A 23 -17.04 7.86 -16.61
CA ASP A 23 -16.32 9.04 -16.12
C ASP A 23 -15.00 8.59 -15.45
N ASP A 24 -13.99 9.44 -15.54
CA ASP A 24 -12.61 9.14 -15.19
C ASP A 24 -12.20 9.69 -13.81
N ASN A 25 -13.02 10.55 -13.21
CA ASN A 25 -12.73 11.18 -11.92
C ASN A 25 -13.47 10.54 -10.73
N PHE A 26 -13.33 9.23 -10.56
CA PHE A 26 -13.86 8.54 -9.37
C PHE A 26 -12.76 8.28 -8.35
N LYS A 27 -12.80 9.07 -7.28
CA LYS A 27 -11.93 8.90 -6.10
C LYS A 27 -12.80 8.67 -4.88
N CYS A 28 -12.58 7.55 -4.19
CA CYS A 28 -13.24 7.22 -2.93
C CYS A 28 -12.26 7.46 -1.77
N ASN A 29 -12.63 8.33 -0.83
CA ASN A 29 -11.81 8.62 0.35
C ASN A 29 -12.30 7.78 1.54
N PHE A 30 -11.35 7.24 2.29
CA PHE A 30 -11.58 6.48 3.51
C PHE A 30 -10.91 7.19 4.68
N ASP A 31 -11.66 7.37 5.75
CA ASP A 31 -11.18 7.91 7.03
C ASP A 31 -11.60 6.93 8.13
N LEU A 32 -10.63 6.28 8.76
CA LEU A 32 -10.84 5.20 9.72
C LEU A 32 -10.08 5.46 11.01
N GLU A 33 -10.78 5.29 12.13
CA GLU A 33 -10.21 5.26 13.47
C GLU A 33 -10.16 3.81 13.96
N ILE A 34 -8.96 3.29 14.20
CA ILE A 34 -8.77 1.87 14.53
C ILE A 34 -8.18 1.75 15.94
N PRO A 35 -8.93 1.20 16.91
CA PRO A 35 -8.40 0.92 18.23
C PRO A 35 -7.21 -0.06 18.17
N TYR A 36 -6.04 0.40 18.60
CA TYR A 36 -4.80 -0.35 18.52
C TYR A 36 -3.92 -0.10 19.75
N GLY A 37 -3.73 -1.15 20.56
CA GLY A 37 -3.12 -1.06 21.89
C GLY A 37 -1.59 -1.07 21.90
N CYS A 38 -0.94 -0.24 21.08
CA CYS A 38 0.51 -0.05 21.10
C CYS A 38 0.86 1.45 21.02
N SER A 39 2.12 1.82 21.24
CA SER A 39 2.57 3.22 21.13
C SER A 39 2.82 3.64 19.68
N GLU A 40 3.29 2.71 18.85
CA GLU A 40 3.64 2.97 17.46
C GLU A 40 3.33 1.74 16.61
N CYS A 41 2.93 1.98 15.36
CA CYS A 41 2.63 0.94 14.41
C CYS A 41 3.35 1.17 13.08
N VAL A 42 3.47 0.09 12.31
CA VAL A 42 3.83 0.09 10.90
C VAL A 42 2.59 -0.19 10.09
N ILE A 43 2.33 0.69 9.13
CA ILE A 43 1.25 0.56 8.16
C ILE A 43 1.88 0.23 6.82
N LYS A 44 1.56 -0.94 6.28
CA LYS A 44 1.94 -1.37 4.94
C LYS A 44 0.70 -1.40 4.07
N GLN A 45 0.73 -0.65 2.97
CA GLN A 45 -0.34 -0.55 2.00
C GLN A 45 0.12 -1.14 0.66
N GLN A 46 -0.70 -1.98 0.05
CA GLN A 46 -0.54 -2.49 -1.29
C GLN A 46 -1.74 -2.07 -2.13
N ILE A 47 -1.53 -1.52 -3.33
CA ILE A 47 -2.59 -1.00 -4.19
C ILE A 47 -2.47 -1.61 -5.59
N VAL A 48 -3.61 -2.03 -6.13
CA VAL A 48 -3.82 -2.29 -7.55
C VAL A 48 -4.93 -1.38 -8.02
N ASP A 49 -4.71 -0.64 -9.10
CA ASP A 49 -5.70 0.24 -9.74
C ASP A 49 -5.43 0.33 -11.25
N GLU A 50 -6.00 1.32 -11.95
CA GLU A 50 -5.79 1.47 -13.39
C GLU A 50 -4.31 1.80 -13.75
N GLU A 51 -3.54 2.32 -12.81
CA GLU A 51 -2.14 2.74 -12.99
C GLU A 51 -1.12 1.74 -12.39
N ASN A 52 -1.47 1.08 -11.28
CA ASN A 52 -0.58 0.24 -10.49
C ASN A 52 -1.01 -1.23 -10.53
N GLY A 53 -0.07 -2.16 -10.67
CA GLY A 53 -0.36 -3.60 -10.71
C GLY A 53 -1.18 -4.04 -11.93
N ASN A 54 -1.23 -3.22 -12.98
CA ASN A 54 -2.07 -3.44 -14.16
C ASN A 54 -1.23 -3.81 -15.40
N ALA A 55 -0.92 -5.10 -15.52
CA ALA A 55 -0.22 -5.65 -16.69
C ALA A 55 -1.00 -5.45 -18.01
N TRP A 56 -2.32 -5.35 -17.97
CA TRP A 56 -3.13 -5.11 -19.16
C TRP A 56 -2.94 -3.69 -19.70
N ASN A 57 -2.90 -2.69 -18.81
CA ASN A 57 -2.58 -1.31 -19.19
C ASN A 57 -1.16 -1.24 -19.78
N ALA A 58 -0.17 -1.88 -19.12
CA ALA A 58 1.20 -1.95 -19.66
C ALA A 58 1.26 -2.64 -21.03
N TRP A 59 0.56 -3.77 -21.22
CA TRP A 59 0.45 -4.47 -22.50
C TRP A 59 -0.15 -3.59 -23.60
N ARG A 60 -1.18 -2.80 -23.26
CA ARG A 60 -1.78 -1.82 -24.16
C ARG A 60 -0.77 -0.75 -24.56
N THR A 61 0.02 -0.25 -23.60
CA THR A 61 1.05 0.78 -23.81
C THR A 61 2.20 0.30 -24.70
N ILE A 62 2.66 -0.95 -24.55
CA ILE A 62 3.74 -1.52 -25.39
C ILE A 62 3.27 -2.03 -26.77
N GLY A 63 2.07 -1.64 -27.22
CA GLY A 63 1.58 -1.93 -28.56
C GLY A 63 0.82 -3.24 -28.72
N ARG A 64 0.28 -3.81 -27.64
CA ARG A 64 -0.59 -5.00 -27.65
C ARG A 64 0.01 -6.24 -28.35
N PRO A 65 1.27 -6.62 -28.08
CA PRO A 65 1.88 -7.76 -28.75
C PRO A 65 1.09 -9.05 -28.50
N ARG A 66 0.78 -9.80 -29.57
CA ARG A 66 0.14 -11.12 -29.48
C ARG A 66 1.09 -12.19 -28.95
N TYR A 67 2.38 -12.06 -29.27
CA TYR A 67 3.46 -12.97 -28.89
C TYR A 67 4.64 -12.15 -28.35
N PRO A 68 4.55 -11.62 -27.11
CA PRO A 68 5.60 -10.79 -26.56
C PRO A 68 6.92 -11.54 -26.42
N ASP A 69 8.03 -10.84 -26.66
CA ASP A 69 9.36 -11.39 -26.43
C ASP A 69 9.70 -11.49 -24.93
N LYS A 70 10.87 -12.04 -24.60
CA LYS A 70 11.30 -12.23 -23.21
C LYS A 70 11.39 -10.91 -22.44
N GLN A 71 11.83 -9.83 -23.07
CA GLN A 71 11.99 -8.54 -22.42
C GLN A 71 10.62 -7.91 -22.13
N GLN A 72 9.72 -7.94 -23.10
CA GLN A 72 8.33 -7.50 -22.94
C GLN A 72 7.62 -8.29 -21.83
N ILE A 73 7.81 -9.61 -21.76
CA ILE A 73 7.28 -10.42 -20.65
C ILE A 73 7.81 -9.96 -19.29
N GLN A 74 9.09 -9.61 -19.16
CA GLN A 74 9.63 -9.10 -17.89
C GLN A 74 9.02 -7.75 -17.53
N THR A 75 8.85 -6.85 -18.49
CA THR A 75 8.16 -5.57 -18.27
C THR A 75 6.73 -5.78 -17.79
N LEU A 76 5.97 -6.71 -18.40
CA LEU A 76 4.60 -7.01 -17.97
C LEU A 76 4.55 -7.61 -16.56
N LYS A 77 5.52 -8.47 -16.19
CA LYS A 77 5.62 -9.01 -14.83
C LYS A 77 5.91 -7.92 -13.80
N GLN A 78 6.78 -6.97 -14.12
CA GLN A 78 7.07 -5.82 -13.26
C GLN A 78 5.82 -4.94 -13.10
N ALA A 79 5.09 -4.68 -14.19
CA ALA A 79 3.86 -3.89 -14.15
C ALA A 79 2.68 -4.59 -13.44
N ALA A 80 2.75 -5.90 -13.24
CA ALA A 80 1.72 -6.68 -12.52
C ALA A 80 1.85 -6.60 -10.99
N VAL A 81 2.94 -6.03 -10.47
CA VAL A 81 3.18 -5.96 -9.02
C VAL A 81 2.40 -4.78 -8.43
N PRO A 82 1.67 -4.96 -7.32
CA PRO A 82 1.00 -3.87 -6.62
C PRO A 82 2.00 -2.77 -6.21
N ALA A 83 1.54 -1.51 -6.23
CA ALA A 83 2.31 -0.44 -5.62
C ALA A 83 2.33 -0.62 -4.10
N ILE A 84 3.50 -0.47 -3.48
CA ILE A 84 3.69 -0.66 -2.04
C ILE A 84 4.08 0.66 -1.40
N ALA A 85 3.40 1.04 -0.32
CA ALA A 85 3.77 2.12 0.56
C ALA A 85 3.89 1.61 2.00
N ILE A 86 4.91 2.04 2.72
CA ILE A 86 5.13 1.68 4.12
C ILE A 86 5.36 2.97 4.90
N LYS A 87 4.68 3.12 6.03
CA LYS A 87 4.89 4.24 6.95
C LYS A 87 4.85 3.79 8.41
N ARG A 88 5.61 4.48 9.24
CA ARG A 88 5.49 4.43 10.71
C ARG A 88 4.44 5.47 11.14
N GLN A 89 3.65 5.14 12.15
CA GLN A 89 2.71 6.07 12.75
C GLN A 89 2.73 5.92 14.28
N ARG A 90 2.74 7.06 14.98
CA ARG A 90 2.49 7.11 16.41
C ARG A 90 1.00 6.95 16.68
N ILE A 91 0.67 6.16 17.69
CA ILE A 91 -0.69 5.95 18.15
C ILE A 91 -0.99 6.98 19.24
N GLU A 92 -2.02 7.78 19.02
CA GLU A 92 -2.49 8.77 19.98
C GLU A 92 -3.80 8.27 20.59
N ASN A 93 -3.94 8.34 21.92
CA ASN A 93 -5.14 7.89 22.64
C ASN A 93 -5.58 6.44 22.34
N GLY A 94 -4.64 5.56 21.94
CA GLY A 94 -4.94 4.17 21.57
C GLY A 94 -5.62 3.99 20.21
N ILE A 95 -5.59 5.02 19.35
CA ILE A 95 -6.23 5.03 18.03
C ILE A 95 -5.16 5.17 16.93
N ALA A 96 -5.21 4.28 15.94
CA ALA A 96 -4.50 4.44 14.68
C ALA A 96 -5.43 5.17 13.69
N GLU A 97 -5.07 6.39 13.30
CA GLU A 97 -5.77 7.14 12.26
C GLU A 97 -5.31 6.70 10.86
N LEU A 98 -6.22 6.17 10.05
CA LEU A 98 -5.93 5.72 8.71
C LEU A 98 -6.76 6.49 7.68
N LYS A 99 -6.09 7.41 6.99
CA LYS A 99 -6.63 8.18 5.86
C LYS A 99 -5.99 7.71 4.57
N PHE A 100 -6.81 7.27 3.62
CA PHE A 100 -6.36 6.88 2.28
C PHE A 100 -7.47 7.09 1.25
N SER A 101 -7.10 7.02 -0.02
CA SER A 101 -8.05 7.13 -1.13
C SER A 101 -7.80 6.06 -2.16
N LEU A 102 -8.86 5.57 -2.79
CA LEU A 102 -8.79 4.66 -3.92
C LEU A 102 -9.26 5.37 -5.18
N ASN A 103 -8.44 5.29 -6.22
CA ASN A 103 -8.79 5.69 -7.57
C ASN A 103 -9.86 4.75 -8.15
N LYS A 104 -10.32 5.04 -9.37
CA LYS A 104 -11.22 4.21 -10.15
C LYS A 104 -10.72 2.76 -10.19
N ASN A 105 -11.62 1.82 -9.87
CA ASN A 105 -11.37 0.38 -9.84
C ASN A 105 -10.22 -0.05 -8.90
N GLY A 106 -9.81 0.82 -7.99
CA GLY A 106 -8.74 0.54 -7.05
C GLY A 106 -9.14 -0.49 -6.01
N VAL A 107 -8.22 -1.38 -5.67
CA VAL A 107 -8.28 -2.28 -4.52
C VAL A 107 -7.01 -2.07 -3.71
N CYS A 108 -7.15 -1.95 -2.39
CA CYS A 108 -5.99 -1.95 -1.50
C CYS A 108 -6.08 -3.02 -0.42
N LEU A 109 -4.90 -3.48 -0.02
CA LEU A 109 -4.66 -4.25 1.19
C LEU A 109 -3.82 -3.39 2.13
N ILE A 110 -4.30 -3.17 3.35
CA ILE A 110 -3.59 -2.42 4.39
C ILE A 110 -3.37 -3.33 5.59
N GLU A 111 -2.11 -3.47 5.99
CA GLU A 111 -1.68 -4.24 7.16
C GLU A 111 -1.15 -3.26 8.21
N ILE A 112 -1.71 -3.28 9.41
CA ILE A 112 -1.26 -2.48 10.57
C ILE A 112 -0.70 -3.44 11.60
N SER A 113 0.56 -3.26 11.95
CA SER A 113 1.30 -4.10 12.89
C SER A 113 2.02 -3.26 13.93
N GLU A 114 2.22 -3.81 15.13
CA GLU A 114 3.01 -3.18 16.19
C GLU A 114 4.45 -2.93 15.71
N LEU A 115 4.95 -1.70 15.92
CA LEU A 115 6.36 -1.41 15.72
C LEU A 115 7.14 -1.77 16.98
N ARG A 116 8.04 -2.74 16.86
CA ARG A 116 9.04 -3.05 17.89
C ARG A 116 10.35 -2.38 17.52
N ASP A 117 10.49 -1.12 17.94
CA ASP A 117 11.66 -0.33 17.62
C ASP A 117 12.91 -0.87 18.33
N GLN A 118 13.98 -1.12 17.56
CA GLN A 118 15.27 -1.59 18.04
C GLN A 118 16.38 -0.58 17.78
N THR A 119 16.06 0.64 17.32
CA THR A 119 17.03 1.69 16.97
C THR A 119 17.98 1.98 18.13
N ASN A 120 17.48 1.94 19.37
CA ASN A 120 18.28 2.13 20.58
C ASN A 120 19.36 1.06 20.82
N THR A 121 19.27 -0.09 20.14
CA THR A 121 20.26 -1.18 20.27
C THR A 121 21.51 -0.96 19.42
N TYR A 122 21.58 0.12 18.62
CA TYR A 122 22.71 0.47 17.76
C TYR A 122 23.48 1.67 18.35
N PRO A 123 24.55 1.45 19.15
CA PRO A 123 25.29 2.55 19.76
C PRO A 123 25.99 3.40 18.70
N GLY A 124 25.79 4.72 18.78
CA GLY A 124 26.41 5.68 17.85
C GLY A 124 25.73 5.81 16.49
N LEU A 125 24.59 5.12 16.27
CA LEU A 125 23.76 5.30 15.08
C LEU A 125 23.28 6.75 14.99
N ASP A 126 23.58 7.38 13.86
CA ASP A 126 23.28 8.77 13.59
C ASP A 126 23.31 8.99 12.08
N ASP A 127 22.13 8.92 11.45
CA ASP A 127 21.99 9.02 10.00
C ASP A 127 22.44 10.39 9.47
N SER A 128 22.47 11.43 10.31
CA SER A 128 22.96 12.77 9.92
C SER A 128 24.45 12.80 9.55
N LYS A 129 25.19 11.73 9.87
CA LYS A 129 26.59 11.56 9.45
C LYS A 129 26.73 11.00 8.04
N ILE A 130 25.63 10.56 7.42
CA ILE A 130 25.60 10.06 6.04
C ILE A 130 25.29 11.23 5.12
N THR A 131 26.14 11.50 4.14
CA THR A 131 25.92 12.60 3.18
C THR A 131 24.61 12.38 2.41
N GLY A 132 23.69 13.35 2.54
CA GLY A 132 22.39 13.32 1.85
C GLY A 132 21.22 12.76 2.67
N TYR A 133 21.45 12.45 3.95
CA TYR A 133 20.44 12.05 4.93
C TYR A 133 20.36 13.07 6.08
#